data_AF-A0A945I2Q4-F1
#
_entry.id   AF-A0A945I2Q4-F1
#
_cell.length_a   1.000
_cell.length_b   1.000
_cell.length_c   1.000
_cell.angle_alpha   90.00
_cell.angle_beta   90.00
_cell.angle_gamma   90.00
#
_symmetry.space_group_name_H-M   'P 1'
#
loop_
_entity.id
_entity.type
_entity.pdbx_description
1 polymer ?
#
loop_
_entity_poly.entity_id
_entity_poly.type
_entity_poly.pdbx_seq_one_letter_code
_entity_poly.pdbx_strand_id
1 'polypeptide(L)'
;MNYDIIKRLILIESSSKYNDNDLFIKLEECLEKINKEGMTVLNDFSYFHQFINDGIKSQYIDFRLHFAVIIFQILFILVTTFLGLINGVFNLVIITVLIMVQSIFVWAFSAFDRQILFLNKVRKWTNRLSSDIELINFLSVESLNDFSELVPFDEKQYAKLWLKEMSTSMNHDWEDISIEILPSKKTSIPQMRVILGGIRKSVQQARDYGFAEKENEETPNTLLITLFLFSRKKEIRFFGLENEKMAIGSRVNQLNRHLELLFGKRKTPPIFFDKNSQTWISKINIIDRSSTERNNIRQCLGVFKKIVNSYVGHNAI
;
A
#
# COMPACT_ATOMS: atom_id res chain seq x y z
N MET A 1 13.09 22.17 3.24
CA MET A 1 12.16 23.09 2.58
C MET A 1 11.35 23.76 3.68
N ASN A 2 11.77 24.95 4.15
CA ASN A 2 11.04 25.70 5.18
C ASN A 2 9.80 26.32 4.54
N TYR A 3 8.74 25.52 4.39
CA TYR A 3 7.41 26.07 4.16
C TYR A 3 7.04 26.86 5.41
N ASP A 4 6.80 28.17 5.23
CA ASP A 4 6.31 29.03 6.29
C ASP A 4 4.99 28.44 6.82
N ILE A 5 5.04 27.95 8.07
CA ILE A 5 3.93 27.26 8.74
C ILE A 5 2.69 28.15 8.73
N ILE A 6 2.88 29.47 8.86
CA ILE A 6 1.80 30.45 8.85
C ILE A 6 1.11 30.48 7.49
N LYS A 7 1.89 30.51 6.39
CA LYS A 7 1.34 30.49 5.03
C LYS A 7 0.51 29.22 4.77
N ARG A 8 0.96 28.07 5.28
CA ARG A 8 0.23 26.81 5.17
C ARG A 8 -1.09 26.83 5.97
N LEU A 9 -1.06 27.36 7.19
CA LEU A 9 -2.26 27.48 8.02
C LEU A 9 -3.30 28.41 7.36
N ILE A 10 -2.87 29.52 6.76
CA ILE A 10 -3.75 30.42 6.00
C ILE A 10 -4.38 29.68 4.81
N LEU A 11 -3.59 28.92 4.06
CA LEU A 11 -4.08 28.14 2.92
C LEU A 11 -5.14 27.11 3.34
N ILE A 12 -4.96 26.43 4.47
CA ILE A 12 -5.94 25.50 5.05
C ILE A 12 -7.24 26.24 5.40
N GLU A 13 -7.17 27.44 5.96
CA GLU A 13 -8.40 28.18 6.31
C GLU A 13 -9.17 28.67 5.09
N SER A 14 -8.47 29.00 4.01
CA SER A 14 -9.06 29.41 2.72
C SER A 14 -9.58 28.25 1.86
N SER A 15 -9.39 27.01 2.31
CA SER A 15 -9.73 25.83 1.51
C SER A 15 -11.22 25.47 1.58
N SER A 16 -11.66 24.60 0.68
CA SER A 16 -13.07 24.19 0.62
C SER A 16 -13.40 23.15 1.69
N LYS A 17 -14.64 23.17 2.16
CA LYS A 17 -15.18 22.21 3.12
C LYS A 17 -16.03 21.17 2.39
N TYR A 18 -15.76 19.90 2.67
CA TYR A 18 -16.41 18.75 2.05
C TYR A 18 -16.95 17.80 3.12
N ASN A 19 -17.91 16.96 2.72
CA ASN A 19 -18.33 15.83 3.52
C ASN A 19 -17.38 14.62 3.31
N ASP A 20 -17.58 13.56 4.08
CA ASP A 20 -16.70 12.39 4.03
C ASP A 20 -16.73 11.63 2.71
N ASN A 21 -17.89 11.57 2.04
CA ASN A 21 -18.05 10.89 0.77
C ASN A 21 -17.34 11.67 -0.35
N ASP A 22 -17.51 12.98 -0.38
CA ASP A 22 -16.86 13.87 -1.34
C ASP A 22 -15.33 13.81 -1.20
N LEU A 23 -14.83 13.77 0.04
CA LEU A 23 -13.40 13.60 0.31
C LEU A 23 -12.88 12.23 -0.15
N PHE A 24 -13.69 11.17 -0.03
CA PHE A 24 -13.33 9.85 -0.53
C PHE A 24 -13.31 9.83 -2.06
N ILE A 25 -14.29 10.43 -2.73
CA ILE A 25 -14.31 10.56 -4.20
C ILE A 25 -13.08 11.33 -4.68
N LYS A 26 -12.74 12.45 -4.04
CA LYS A 26 -11.51 13.21 -4.35
C LYS A 26 -10.22 12.40 -4.12
N LEU A 27 -10.21 11.49 -3.14
CA LEU A 27 -9.10 10.56 -2.98
C LEU A 27 -9.00 9.62 -4.19
N GLU A 28 -10.12 9.09 -4.68
CA GLU A 28 -10.15 8.26 -5.89
C GLU A 28 -9.68 9.05 -7.12
N GLU A 29 -10.12 10.30 -7.29
CA GLU A 29 -9.64 11.21 -8.34
C GLU A 29 -8.12 11.45 -8.24
N CYS A 30 -7.59 11.63 -7.02
CA CYS A 30 -6.14 11.73 -6.80
C CYS A 30 -5.41 10.48 -7.27
N LEU A 31 -5.95 9.29 -6.97
CA LEU A 31 -5.36 8.02 -7.41
C LEU A 31 -5.45 7.88 -8.94
N GLU A 32 -6.56 8.28 -9.55
CA GLU A 32 -6.72 8.26 -11.01
C GLU A 32 -5.75 9.23 -11.70
N LYS A 33 -5.54 10.42 -11.13
CA LYS A 33 -4.56 11.38 -11.64
C LYS A 33 -3.14 10.81 -11.58
N ILE A 34 -2.77 10.18 -10.47
CA ILE A 34 -1.49 9.46 -10.37
C ILE A 34 -1.38 8.34 -11.40
N ASN A 35 -2.48 7.62 -11.67
CA ASN A 35 -2.49 6.56 -12.67
C ASN A 35 -2.24 7.10 -14.09
N LYS A 36 -2.86 8.24 -14.45
CA LYS A 36 -2.74 8.84 -15.80
C LYS A 36 -1.40 9.54 -16.01
N GLU A 37 -0.95 10.32 -15.02
CA GLU A 37 0.24 11.18 -15.13
C GLU A 37 1.52 10.47 -14.64
N GLY A 38 1.39 9.41 -13.84
CA GLY A 38 2.52 8.62 -13.34
C GLY A 38 3.47 9.46 -12.48
N MET A 39 4.78 9.41 -12.78
CA MET A 39 5.80 10.10 -12.00
C MET A 39 5.85 11.62 -12.27
N THR A 40 5.21 12.12 -13.34
CA THR A 40 5.20 13.57 -13.64
C THR A 40 4.39 14.35 -12.62
N VAL A 41 3.48 13.68 -11.89
CA VAL A 41 2.78 14.22 -10.72
C VAL A 41 3.75 14.76 -9.66
N LEU A 42 4.96 14.18 -9.56
CA LEU A 42 5.96 14.65 -8.59
C LEU A 42 6.55 16.02 -8.95
N ASN A 43 6.31 16.52 -10.17
CA ASN A 43 6.75 17.85 -10.59
C ASN A 43 5.82 18.95 -10.08
N ASP A 44 4.53 18.63 -9.85
CA ASP A 44 3.54 19.59 -9.31
C ASP A 44 2.61 18.93 -8.28
N PHE A 45 2.88 19.24 -7.01
CA PHE A 45 2.07 18.77 -5.88
C PHE A 45 0.85 19.65 -5.59
N SER A 46 0.64 20.75 -6.32
CA SER A 46 -0.40 21.75 -6.01
C SER A 46 -1.78 21.14 -5.80
N TYR A 47 -2.20 20.26 -6.72
CA TYR A 47 -3.48 19.56 -6.67
C TYR A 47 -3.63 18.67 -5.42
N PHE A 48 -2.57 17.93 -5.06
CA PHE A 48 -2.58 17.04 -3.90
C PHE A 48 -2.52 17.83 -2.59
N HIS A 49 -1.75 18.91 -2.54
CA HIS A 49 -1.73 19.82 -1.40
C HIS A 49 -3.09 20.49 -1.18
N GLN A 50 -3.78 20.87 -2.27
CA GLN A 50 -5.14 21.39 -2.19
C GLN A 50 -6.11 20.35 -1.63
N PHE A 51 -6.08 19.11 -2.13
CA PHE A 51 -6.86 18.01 -1.56
C PHE A 51 -6.59 17.83 -0.05
N ILE A 52 -5.32 17.85 0.36
CA ILE A 52 -4.98 17.71 1.78
C ILE A 52 -5.53 18.90 2.58
N ASN A 53 -5.40 20.13 2.09
CA ASN A 53 -5.91 21.32 2.78
C ASN A 53 -7.44 21.28 2.94
N ASP A 54 -8.14 20.98 1.85
CA ASP A 54 -9.59 20.77 1.82
C ASP A 54 -10.00 19.71 2.85
N GLY A 55 -9.27 18.60 2.89
CA GLY A 55 -9.45 17.51 3.86
C GLY A 55 -9.26 17.94 5.31
N ILE A 56 -8.20 18.69 5.61
CA ILE A 56 -7.92 19.23 6.96
C ILE A 56 -9.05 20.16 7.40
N LYS A 57 -9.43 21.13 6.57
CA LYS A 57 -10.48 22.10 6.88
C LYS A 57 -11.85 21.45 7.11
N SER A 58 -12.07 20.31 6.46
CA SER A 58 -13.30 19.53 6.59
C SER A 58 -13.45 18.79 7.91
N GLN A 59 -12.38 18.62 8.68
CA GLN A 59 -12.46 17.94 9.97
C GLN A 59 -13.07 18.85 11.04
N TYR A 60 -13.96 18.26 11.84
CA TYR A 60 -14.52 18.92 13.01
C TYR A 60 -13.67 18.63 14.23
N ILE A 61 -13.42 19.66 15.04
CA ILE A 61 -12.86 19.53 16.39
C ILE A 61 -13.70 20.34 17.35
N ASP A 62 -13.97 19.74 18.50
CA ASP A 62 -14.64 20.42 19.59
C ASP A 62 -13.66 21.29 20.39
N PHE A 63 -13.49 22.54 19.96
CA PHE A 63 -12.76 23.57 20.72
C PHE A 63 -13.67 24.44 21.60
N ARG A 64 -14.92 24.03 21.86
CA ARG A 64 -15.90 24.85 22.59
C ARG A 64 -15.37 25.38 23.92
N LEU A 65 -14.64 24.55 24.67
CA LEU A 65 -14.08 24.93 25.96
C LEU A 65 -12.98 26.00 25.83
N HIS A 66 -12.13 25.91 24.80
CA HIS A 66 -11.04 26.89 24.59
C HIS A 66 -11.59 28.24 24.13
N PHE A 67 -12.60 28.23 23.24
CA PHE A 67 -13.31 29.45 22.84
C PHE A 67 -14.08 30.07 24.01
N ALA A 68 -14.69 29.25 24.88
CA ALA A 68 -15.36 29.75 26.08
C ALA A 68 -14.39 30.45 27.04
N VAL A 69 -13.16 29.92 27.21
CA VAL A 69 -12.11 30.56 28.01
C VAL A 69 -11.69 31.91 27.41
N ILE A 70 -11.49 32.00 26.10
CA ILE A 70 -11.13 33.27 25.44
C ILE A 70 -12.26 34.31 25.59
N ILE A 71 -13.52 33.90 25.40
CA ILE A 71 -14.67 34.80 25.58
C ILE A 71 -14.76 35.28 27.04
N PHE A 72 -14.55 34.39 28.00
CA PHE A 72 -14.54 34.76 29.42
C PHE A 72 -13.40 35.73 29.75
N GLN A 73 -12.20 35.52 29.19
CA GLN A 73 -11.06 36.43 29.35
C GLN A 73 -11.38 37.82 28.79
N ILE A 74 -11.99 37.91 27.60
CA ILE A 74 -12.40 39.18 26.99
C ILE A 74 -13.46 39.89 27.87
N LEU A 75 -14.46 39.15 28.35
CA LEU A 75 -15.51 39.69 29.23
C LEU A 75 -14.92 40.21 30.55
N PHE A 76 -14.00 39.44 31.16
CA PHE A 76 -13.31 39.82 32.39
C PHE A 76 -12.52 41.12 32.21
N ILE A 77 -11.83 41.28 31.09
CA ILE A 77 -11.09 42.52 30.78
C ILE A 77 -12.04 43.69 30.60
N LEU A 78 -13.16 43.49 29.89
CA LEU A 78 -14.14 44.55 29.66
C LEU A 78 -14.74 45.05 30.99
N VAL A 79 -15.10 44.13 31.88
CA VAL A 79 -15.64 44.43 33.22
C VAL A 79 -14.60 45.14 34.09
N THR A 80 -13.36 44.64 34.14
CA THR A 80 -12.29 45.23 34.96
C THR A 80 -11.82 46.59 34.45
N THR A 81 -11.90 46.83 33.14
CA THR A 81 -11.66 48.14 32.53
C THR A 81 -12.79 49.13 32.88
N PHE A 82 -14.05 48.71 32.77
CA PHE A 82 -15.21 49.53 33.13
C PHE A 82 -15.21 49.92 34.62
N LEU A 83 -14.80 48.99 35.49
CA LEU A 83 -14.68 49.21 36.94
C LEU A 83 -13.44 50.03 37.34
N GLY A 84 -12.58 50.44 36.39
CA GLY A 84 -11.37 51.23 36.67
C GLY A 84 -10.30 50.50 37.47
N LEU A 85 -10.33 49.16 37.50
CA LEU A 85 -9.38 48.33 38.24
C LEU A 85 -8.04 48.15 37.51
N ILE A 86 -8.04 48.30 36.17
CA ILE A 86 -6.84 48.26 35.35
C ILE A 86 -6.41 49.71 35.06
N ASN A 87 -5.35 50.16 35.72
CA ASN A 87 -4.78 51.48 35.50
C ASN A 87 -3.65 51.44 34.47
N GLY A 88 -3.71 52.36 33.50
CA GLY A 88 -2.64 52.60 32.52
C GLY A 88 -2.86 51.94 31.16
N VAL A 89 -2.78 52.74 30.11
CA VAL A 89 -2.89 52.30 28.69
C VAL A 89 -1.93 51.15 28.37
N PHE A 90 -0.73 51.15 28.97
CA PHE A 90 0.28 50.11 28.78
C PHE A 90 -0.18 48.72 29.22
N ASN A 91 -0.88 48.61 30.36
CA ASN A 91 -1.37 47.32 30.88
C ASN A 91 -2.47 46.74 29.99
N LEU A 92 -3.37 47.59 29.46
CA LEU A 92 -4.38 47.18 28.50
C LEU A 92 -3.75 46.65 27.21
N VAL A 93 -2.76 47.35 26.66
CA VAL A 93 -2.04 46.93 25.45
C VAL A 93 -1.39 45.56 25.63
N ILE A 94 -0.70 45.33 26.74
CA ILE A 94 -0.05 44.02 27.01
C ILE A 94 -1.09 42.90 27.08
N ILE A 95 -2.19 43.10 27.81
CA ILE A 95 -3.24 42.08 27.96
C ILE A 95 -3.90 41.76 26.62
N THR A 96 -4.18 42.77 25.79
CA THR A 96 -4.74 42.57 24.45
C THR A 96 -3.77 41.79 23.56
N VAL A 97 -2.47 42.11 23.60
CA VAL A 97 -1.44 41.38 22.85
C VAL A 97 -1.37 39.91 23.29
N LEU A 98 -1.42 39.64 24.59
CA LEU A 98 -1.41 38.26 25.11
C LEU A 98 -2.61 37.44 24.64
N ILE A 99 -3.81 38.02 24.59
CA ILE A 99 -5.00 37.34 24.05
C ILE A 99 -4.87 37.09 22.55
N MET A 100 -4.31 38.03 21.79
CA MET A 100 -4.05 37.83 20.36
C MET A 100 -3.07 36.67 20.15
N VAL A 101 -1.98 36.64 20.91
CA VAL A 101 -1.00 35.54 20.87
C VAL A 101 -1.65 34.21 21.22
N GLN A 102 -2.43 34.14 22.30
CA GLN A 102 -3.16 32.93 22.70
C GLN A 102 -4.13 32.46 21.60
N SER A 103 -4.83 33.40 20.95
CA SER A 103 -5.77 33.10 19.87
C SER A 103 -5.06 32.51 18.65
N ILE A 104 -3.89 33.04 18.29
CA ILE A 104 -3.04 32.50 17.21
C ILE A 104 -2.58 31.08 17.54
N PHE A 105 -2.17 30.83 18.79
CA PHE A 105 -1.78 29.49 19.22
C PHE A 105 -2.95 28.50 19.16
N VAL A 106 -4.12 28.85 19.68
CA VAL A 106 -5.32 27.98 19.63
C VAL A 106 -5.71 27.69 18.18
N TRP A 107 -5.64 28.68 17.31
CA TRP A 107 -5.88 28.50 15.88
C TRP A 107 -4.88 27.52 15.24
N ALA A 108 -3.58 27.68 15.52
CA ALA A 108 -2.54 26.80 15.00
C ALA A 108 -2.71 25.36 15.50
N PHE A 109 -2.95 25.15 16.80
CA PHE A 109 -3.21 23.83 17.38
C PHE A 109 -4.45 23.17 16.78
N SER A 110 -5.51 23.94 16.57
CA SER A 110 -6.74 23.45 15.93
C SER A 110 -6.48 22.91 14.52
N ALA A 111 -5.67 23.61 13.73
CA ALA A 111 -5.30 23.13 12.40
C ALA A 111 -4.45 21.84 12.44
N PHE A 112 -3.52 21.71 13.40
CA PHE A 112 -2.72 20.50 13.57
C PHE A 112 -3.55 19.29 13.98
N ASP A 113 -4.47 19.44 14.93
CA ASP A 113 -5.36 18.36 15.33
C ASP A 113 -6.27 17.93 14.17
N ARG A 114 -6.74 18.90 13.35
CA ARG A 114 -7.59 18.60 12.19
C ARG A 114 -6.79 17.80 11.16
N GLN A 115 -5.53 18.15 11.02
CA GLN A 115 -4.60 17.43 10.18
C GLN A 115 -4.38 16.00 10.66
N ILE A 116 -4.18 15.77 11.95
CA ILE A 116 -4.04 14.41 12.50
C ILE A 116 -5.31 13.60 12.25
N LEU A 117 -6.49 14.17 12.49
CA LEU A 117 -7.76 13.50 12.24
C LEU A 117 -7.93 13.12 10.77
N PHE A 118 -7.65 14.05 9.85
CA PHE A 118 -7.75 13.80 8.42
C PHE A 118 -6.76 12.73 7.97
N LEU A 119 -5.50 12.80 8.39
CA LEU A 119 -4.47 11.83 8.02
C LEU A 119 -4.79 10.42 8.52
N ASN A 120 -5.33 10.29 9.74
CA ASN A 120 -5.82 9.02 10.25
C ASN A 120 -6.98 8.47 9.41
N LYS A 121 -7.85 9.34 8.90
CA LYS A 121 -8.95 8.96 8.01
C LYS A 121 -8.44 8.46 6.67
N VAL A 122 -7.53 9.21 6.04
CA VAL A 122 -6.87 8.81 4.80
C VAL A 122 -6.15 7.48 4.99
N ARG A 123 -5.42 7.29 6.09
CA ARG A 123 -4.79 6.01 6.44
C ARG A 123 -5.80 4.86 6.51
N LYS A 124 -6.96 5.06 7.14
CA LYS A 124 -8.02 4.05 7.19
C LYS A 124 -8.53 3.71 5.78
N TRP A 125 -8.77 4.72 4.94
CA TRP A 125 -9.21 4.52 3.55
C TRP A 125 -8.17 3.78 2.71
N THR A 126 -6.90 4.19 2.77
CA THR A 126 -5.82 3.52 2.03
C THR A 126 -5.62 2.07 2.49
N ASN A 127 -5.74 1.80 3.78
CA ASN A 127 -5.65 0.44 4.33
C ASN A 127 -6.83 -0.42 3.88
N ARG A 128 -8.04 0.14 3.87
CA ARG A 128 -9.24 -0.53 3.36
C ARG A 128 -9.08 -0.88 1.88
N LEU A 129 -8.69 0.09 1.03
CA LEU A 129 -8.43 -0.16 -0.39
C LEU A 129 -7.37 -1.25 -0.59
N SER A 130 -6.28 -1.22 0.18
CA SER A 130 -5.26 -2.26 0.12
C SER A 130 -5.80 -3.64 0.53
N SER A 131 -6.64 -3.70 1.57
CA SER A 131 -7.29 -4.94 2.02
C SER A 131 -8.28 -5.47 0.97
N ASP A 132 -9.06 -4.59 0.37
CA ASP A 132 -10.03 -4.95 -0.67
C ASP A 132 -9.31 -5.49 -1.92
N ILE A 133 -8.16 -4.89 -2.29
CA ILE A 133 -7.28 -5.43 -3.33
C ILE A 133 -6.74 -6.82 -2.96
N GLU A 134 -6.32 -7.03 -1.70
CA GLU A 134 -5.88 -8.36 -1.23
C GLU A 134 -7.01 -9.38 -1.28
N LEU A 135 -8.23 -9.01 -0.87
CA LEU A 135 -9.40 -9.87 -0.90
C LEU A 135 -9.80 -10.23 -2.33
N ILE A 136 -9.86 -9.25 -3.25
CA ILE A 136 -10.16 -9.51 -4.67
C ILE A 136 -9.09 -10.42 -5.27
N ASN A 137 -7.82 -10.22 -4.91
CA ASN A 137 -6.75 -11.11 -5.34
C ASN A 137 -6.96 -12.55 -4.81
N PHE A 138 -7.36 -12.71 -3.56
CA PHE A 138 -7.68 -14.02 -2.99
C PHE A 138 -8.86 -14.66 -3.73
N LEU A 139 -9.98 -13.96 -3.87
CA LEU A 139 -11.17 -14.44 -4.57
C LEU A 139 -10.86 -14.80 -6.04
N SER A 140 -9.99 -14.04 -6.70
CA SER A 140 -9.56 -14.36 -8.07
C SER A 140 -8.74 -15.65 -8.16
N VAL A 141 -8.00 -16.00 -7.11
CA VAL A 141 -7.30 -17.30 -7.04
C VAL A 141 -8.31 -18.40 -6.72
N GLU A 142 -9.24 -18.14 -5.82
CA GLU A 142 -10.29 -19.10 -5.45
C GLU A 142 -11.25 -19.41 -6.61
N SER A 143 -11.47 -18.46 -7.52
CA SER A 143 -12.24 -18.70 -8.74
C SER A 143 -11.53 -19.59 -9.77
N LEU A 144 -10.21 -19.80 -9.64
CA LEU A 144 -9.44 -20.66 -10.56
C LEU A 144 -9.48 -22.14 -10.15
N ASN A 145 -10.34 -22.50 -9.22
CA ASN A 145 -10.37 -23.84 -8.64
C ASN A 145 -11.25 -24.80 -9.43
N ASP A 146 -10.60 -25.76 -10.09
CA ASP A 146 -11.05 -27.15 -10.02
C ASP A 146 -9.98 -27.91 -9.21
N PHE A 147 -10.31 -28.24 -7.96
CA PHE A 147 -9.34 -28.74 -6.97
C PHE A 147 -9.08 -30.25 -7.04
N SER A 148 -9.63 -30.91 -8.05
CA SER A 148 -9.64 -32.36 -8.17
C SER A 148 -8.88 -32.78 -9.41
N GLU A 149 -7.55 -32.67 -9.37
CA GLU A 149 -6.64 -33.77 -9.73
C GLU A 149 -5.18 -33.33 -9.70
N LEU A 150 -4.38 -34.10 -8.97
CA LEU A 150 -2.93 -33.96 -8.94
C LEU A 150 -2.36 -34.61 -10.21
N VAL A 151 -2.26 -33.84 -11.30
CA VAL A 151 -1.61 -34.36 -12.50
C VAL A 151 -0.09 -34.45 -12.25
N PRO A 152 0.53 -35.63 -12.36
CA PRO A 152 1.96 -35.78 -12.17
C PRO A 152 2.74 -35.03 -13.26
N PHE A 153 3.73 -34.28 -12.82
CA PHE A 153 4.65 -33.51 -13.65
C PHE A 153 5.48 -34.45 -14.55
N ASP A 154 5.46 -34.23 -15.87
CA ASP A 154 6.26 -35.02 -16.82
C ASP A 154 7.62 -34.35 -17.08
N GLU A 155 8.64 -34.81 -16.37
CA GLU A 155 10.03 -34.33 -16.49
C GLU A 155 10.56 -34.39 -17.93
N LYS A 156 10.07 -35.33 -18.75
CA LYS A 156 10.55 -35.53 -20.14
C LYS A 156 10.05 -34.43 -21.07
N GLN A 157 8.88 -33.87 -20.81
CA GLN A 157 8.28 -32.82 -21.65
C GLN A 157 9.03 -31.49 -21.53
N TYR A 158 9.60 -31.20 -20.35
CA TYR A 158 10.23 -29.91 -20.04
C TYR A 158 11.76 -29.95 -20.02
N ALA A 159 12.38 -31.07 -20.37
CA ALA A 159 13.84 -31.29 -20.35
C ALA A 159 14.65 -30.26 -21.19
N LYS A 160 14.06 -29.72 -22.26
CA LYS A 160 14.73 -28.70 -23.10
C LYS A 160 14.76 -27.32 -22.45
N LEU A 161 13.67 -26.93 -21.76
CA LEU A 161 13.61 -25.71 -20.96
C LEU A 161 14.51 -25.83 -19.72
N TRP A 162 14.50 -27.01 -19.11
CA TRP A 162 15.37 -27.38 -18.01
C TRP A 162 16.85 -27.10 -18.32
N LEU A 163 17.39 -27.60 -19.44
CA LEU A 163 18.78 -27.35 -19.83
C LEU A 163 19.11 -25.86 -20.03
N LYS A 164 18.17 -25.08 -20.57
CA LYS A 164 18.34 -23.64 -20.85
C LYS A 164 18.29 -22.80 -19.58
N GLU A 165 17.34 -23.07 -18.69
CA GLU A 165 17.13 -22.29 -17.47
C GLU A 165 18.12 -22.69 -16.37
N MET A 166 18.34 -23.98 -16.16
CA MET A 166 19.25 -24.52 -15.13
C MET A 166 20.69 -24.05 -15.34
N SER A 167 21.23 -24.18 -16.55
CA SER A 167 22.63 -23.79 -16.84
C SER A 167 22.93 -22.33 -16.49
N THR A 168 21.98 -21.43 -16.72
CA THR A 168 22.13 -20.00 -16.42
C THR A 168 21.80 -19.61 -14.98
N SER A 169 21.09 -20.45 -14.22
CA SER A 169 20.56 -20.11 -12.88
C SER A 169 21.30 -20.81 -11.72
N MET A 170 22.12 -21.83 -11.99
CA MET A 170 22.89 -22.52 -10.93
C MET A 170 23.91 -21.62 -10.23
N ASN A 171 24.34 -20.52 -10.85
CA ASN A 171 25.28 -19.57 -10.28
C ASN A 171 24.62 -18.48 -9.41
N HIS A 172 23.29 -18.51 -9.29
CA HIS A 172 22.50 -17.52 -8.56
C HIS A 172 21.81 -18.16 -7.35
N ASP A 173 21.82 -17.43 -6.23
CA ASP A 173 21.03 -17.79 -5.05
C ASP A 173 19.54 -17.56 -5.33
N TRP A 174 18.65 -18.17 -4.53
CA TRP A 174 17.21 -18.05 -4.73
C TRP A 174 16.71 -16.60 -4.72
N GLU A 175 17.35 -15.73 -3.95
CA GLU A 175 17.00 -14.31 -3.79
C GLU A 175 17.27 -13.50 -5.07
N ASP A 176 18.23 -13.95 -5.90
CA ASP A 176 18.59 -13.32 -7.17
C ASP A 176 17.69 -13.74 -8.33
N ILE A 177 16.77 -14.67 -8.08
CA ILE A 177 15.81 -15.17 -9.07
C ILE A 177 14.48 -14.48 -8.81
N SER A 178 13.99 -13.76 -9.82
CA SER A 178 12.64 -13.20 -9.81
C SER A 178 11.77 -13.78 -10.91
N ILE A 179 10.55 -14.15 -10.56
CA ILE A 179 9.52 -14.61 -11.47
C ILE A 179 8.46 -13.52 -11.58
N GLU A 180 8.37 -12.86 -12.73
CA GLU A 180 7.32 -11.88 -13.02
C GLU A 180 6.16 -12.58 -13.75
N ILE A 181 4.96 -12.55 -13.17
CA ILE A 181 3.71 -13.00 -13.79
C ILE A 181 3.10 -11.80 -14.52
N LEU A 182 2.77 -11.93 -15.78
CA LEU A 182 2.37 -10.85 -16.70
C LEU A 182 0.96 -11.10 -17.26
N PRO A 183 0.23 -10.05 -17.66
CA PRO A 183 -1.12 -10.19 -18.20
C PRO A 183 -1.09 -10.99 -19.50
N SER A 184 -2.02 -11.94 -19.65
CA SER A 184 -2.32 -12.56 -20.95
C SER A 184 -3.54 -11.91 -21.56
N LYS A 185 -3.49 -11.59 -22.85
CA LYS A 185 -4.60 -10.98 -23.59
C LYS A 185 -5.65 -11.98 -24.07
N LYS A 186 -5.36 -13.29 -24.03
CA LYS A 186 -6.14 -14.32 -24.76
C LYS A 186 -6.45 -15.59 -23.96
N THR A 187 -5.80 -15.81 -22.82
CA THR A 187 -5.87 -17.08 -22.07
C THR A 187 -6.00 -16.81 -20.58
N SER A 188 -6.68 -17.70 -19.85
CA SER A 188 -6.67 -17.77 -18.37
C SER A 188 -5.26 -17.96 -17.81
N ILE A 189 -4.35 -18.52 -18.61
CA ILE A 189 -2.94 -18.67 -18.26
C ILE A 189 -2.18 -17.36 -18.50
N PRO A 190 -1.48 -16.82 -17.48
CA PRO A 190 -0.68 -15.61 -17.61
C PRO A 190 0.62 -15.85 -18.40
N GLN A 191 1.21 -14.76 -18.86
CA GLN A 191 2.58 -14.79 -19.35
C GLN A 191 3.56 -14.76 -18.17
N MET A 192 4.78 -15.27 -18.36
CA MET A 192 5.82 -15.27 -17.34
C MET A 192 7.14 -14.76 -17.90
N ARG A 193 7.89 -14.07 -17.05
CA ARG A 193 9.26 -13.64 -17.32
C ARG A 193 10.14 -13.99 -16.12
N VAL A 194 11.22 -14.69 -16.39
CA VAL A 194 12.26 -14.96 -15.40
C VAL A 194 13.33 -13.87 -15.46
N ILE A 195 13.78 -13.41 -14.30
CA ILE A 195 14.91 -12.51 -14.12
C ILE A 195 15.96 -13.26 -13.30
N LEU A 196 17.18 -13.36 -13.80
CA LEU A 196 18.31 -13.99 -13.12
C LEU A 196 19.40 -12.94 -12.89
N GLY A 197 19.73 -12.64 -11.63
CA GLY A 197 20.81 -11.68 -11.30
C GLY A 197 20.61 -10.29 -11.93
N GLY A 198 19.35 -9.87 -12.12
CA GLY A 198 18.98 -8.62 -12.79
C GLY A 198 18.80 -8.70 -14.31
N ILE A 199 19.21 -9.79 -14.96
CA ILE A 199 19.05 -9.98 -16.41
C ILE A 199 17.66 -10.53 -16.72
N ARG A 200 16.88 -9.78 -17.50
CA ARG A 200 15.52 -10.15 -17.91
C ARG A 200 15.55 -11.11 -19.10
N LYS A 201 14.94 -12.29 -18.95
CA LYS A 201 14.74 -13.22 -20.06
C LYS A 201 13.54 -12.86 -20.94
N SER A 202 13.42 -13.56 -22.08
CA SER A 202 12.27 -13.46 -22.98
C SER A 202 10.98 -13.83 -22.25
N VAL A 203 9.89 -13.12 -22.54
CA VAL A 203 8.55 -13.46 -22.04
C VAL A 203 8.08 -14.75 -22.71
N GLN A 204 7.57 -15.69 -21.91
CA GLN A 204 7.00 -16.96 -22.37
C GLN A 204 5.62 -17.17 -21.72
N GLN A 205 4.85 -18.17 -22.16
CA GLN A 205 3.58 -18.49 -21.50
C GLN A 205 3.86 -19.31 -20.24
N ALA A 206 3.05 -19.16 -19.18
CA ALA A 206 3.26 -19.96 -17.96
C ALA A 206 3.17 -21.47 -18.23
N ARG A 207 2.37 -21.89 -19.22
CA ARG A 207 2.31 -23.30 -19.68
C ARG A 207 3.67 -23.85 -20.12
N ASP A 208 4.51 -23.02 -20.73
CA ASP A 208 5.84 -23.43 -21.21
C ASP A 208 6.76 -23.79 -20.02
N TYR A 209 6.46 -23.25 -18.84
CA TYR A 209 7.12 -23.57 -17.58
C TYR A 209 6.41 -24.68 -16.78
N GLY A 210 5.41 -25.36 -17.34
CA GLY A 210 4.69 -26.44 -16.66
C GLY A 210 3.65 -25.97 -15.63
N PHE A 211 3.08 -24.77 -15.82
CA PHE A 211 2.04 -24.20 -14.95
C PHE A 211 0.61 -24.35 -15.51
N ALA A 212 0.42 -25.19 -16.52
CA ALA A 212 -0.89 -25.54 -17.10
C ALA A 212 -1.28 -26.99 -16.76
N GLU A 213 -2.57 -27.31 -16.86
CA GLU A 213 -3.02 -28.70 -16.81
C GLU A 213 -2.62 -29.45 -18.08
N LYS A 214 -2.47 -30.78 -17.95
CA LYS A 214 -2.04 -31.65 -19.05
C LYS A 214 -3.15 -31.89 -20.07
N GLU A 215 -4.41 -31.92 -19.61
CA GLU A 215 -5.57 -32.19 -20.45
C GLU A 215 -6.08 -30.94 -21.17
N ASN A 216 -5.92 -29.77 -20.53
CA ASN A 216 -6.25 -28.49 -21.09
C ASN A 216 -5.13 -27.47 -20.84
N GLU A 217 -4.34 -27.17 -21.86
CA GLU A 217 -3.25 -26.19 -21.77
C GLU A 217 -3.72 -24.74 -21.57
N GLU A 218 -5.04 -24.49 -21.49
CA GLU A 218 -5.62 -23.18 -21.18
C GLU A 218 -6.05 -23.06 -19.71
N THR A 219 -6.08 -24.15 -18.93
CA THR A 219 -6.40 -24.12 -17.49
C THR A 219 -5.13 -24.05 -16.63
N PRO A 220 -5.09 -23.18 -15.61
CA PRO A 220 -3.96 -23.10 -14.69
C PRO A 220 -3.94 -24.32 -13.77
N ASN A 221 -2.76 -24.89 -13.52
CA ASN A 221 -2.64 -26.01 -12.58
C ASN A 221 -2.46 -25.55 -11.12
N THR A 222 -2.50 -26.53 -10.19
CA THR A 222 -2.32 -26.29 -8.74
C THR A 222 -0.97 -25.62 -8.40
N LEU A 223 0.09 -25.86 -9.19
CA LEU A 223 1.39 -25.23 -8.97
C LEU A 223 1.34 -23.73 -9.26
N LEU A 224 0.64 -23.32 -10.33
CA LEU A 224 0.45 -21.93 -10.68
C LEU A 224 -0.37 -21.20 -9.61
N ILE A 225 -1.43 -21.82 -9.11
CA ILE A 225 -2.25 -21.30 -8.01
C ILE A 225 -1.38 -21.10 -6.76
N THR A 226 -0.55 -22.09 -6.42
CA THR A 226 0.37 -21.99 -5.27
C THR A 226 1.41 -20.89 -5.48
N LEU A 227 1.96 -20.76 -6.69
CA LEU A 227 2.88 -19.68 -7.06
C LEU A 227 2.21 -18.31 -6.92
N PHE A 228 0.95 -18.18 -7.34
CA PHE A 228 0.15 -16.97 -7.16
C PHE A 228 -0.01 -16.61 -5.68
N LEU A 229 -0.25 -17.57 -4.79
CA LEU A 229 -0.34 -17.29 -3.35
C LEU A 229 0.95 -16.64 -2.81
N PHE A 230 2.11 -17.19 -3.15
CA PHE A 230 3.41 -16.65 -2.73
C PHE A 230 3.82 -15.36 -3.47
N SER A 231 3.18 -15.04 -4.59
CA SER A 231 3.32 -13.73 -5.24
C SER A 231 2.63 -12.60 -4.48
N ARG A 232 1.61 -12.91 -3.67
CA ARG A 232 0.84 -11.91 -2.91
C ARG A 232 1.56 -11.46 -1.64
N LYS A 233 2.10 -12.43 -0.90
CA LYS A 233 2.86 -12.20 0.33
C LYS A 233 4.07 -13.14 0.34
N LYS A 234 5.25 -12.56 0.54
CA LYS A 234 6.50 -13.33 0.73
C LYS A 234 6.45 -14.21 1.98
N GLU A 235 5.68 -13.79 2.96
CA GLU A 235 5.50 -14.46 4.25
C GLU A 235 4.01 -14.68 4.51
N ILE A 236 3.61 -15.95 4.64
CA ILE A 236 2.23 -16.35 4.88
C ILE A 236 2.16 -17.04 6.23
N ARG A 237 1.61 -16.35 7.22
CA ARG A 237 1.43 -16.91 8.57
C ARG A 237 0.31 -17.94 8.56
N PHE A 238 0.55 -19.08 9.18
CA PHE A 238 -0.40 -20.18 9.26
C PHE A 238 -1.17 -20.15 10.58
N PHE A 239 -2.51 -20.22 10.49
CA PHE A 239 -3.44 -20.25 11.61
C PHE A 239 -4.46 -21.37 11.38
N GLY A 240 -4.06 -22.62 11.55
CA GLY A 240 -4.93 -23.77 11.29
C GLY A 240 -4.48 -25.03 12.02
N LEU A 241 -5.15 -26.13 11.73
CA LEU A 241 -4.84 -27.44 12.32
C LEU A 241 -3.63 -28.08 11.61
N GLU A 242 -2.94 -29.02 12.28
CA GLU A 242 -1.74 -29.65 11.70
C GLU A 242 -2.03 -30.48 10.43
N ASN A 243 -3.23 -31.03 10.27
CA ASN A 243 -3.63 -31.71 9.03
C ASN A 243 -3.71 -30.74 7.83
N GLU A 244 -4.28 -29.55 8.03
CA GLU A 244 -4.33 -28.49 7.01
C GLU A 244 -2.91 -28.00 6.68
N LYS A 245 -2.06 -27.87 7.69
CA LYS A 245 -0.64 -27.54 7.52
C LYS A 245 0.10 -28.57 6.69
N MET A 246 -0.13 -29.86 6.95
CA MET A 246 0.46 -30.94 6.16
C MET A 246 -0.03 -30.92 4.70
N ALA A 247 -1.31 -30.64 4.47
CA ALA A 247 -1.87 -30.53 3.12
C ALA A 247 -1.24 -29.36 2.34
N ILE A 248 -1.14 -28.18 2.95
CA ILE A 248 -0.45 -27.02 2.36
C ILE A 248 1.02 -27.33 2.16
N GLY A 249 1.69 -27.94 3.14
CA GLY A 249 3.09 -28.31 3.05
C GLY A 249 3.39 -29.29 1.91
N SER A 250 2.49 -30.24 1.65
CA SER A 250 2.58 -31.13 0.49
C SER A 250 2.57 -30.35 -0.83
N ARG A 251 1.65 -29.37 -0.97
CA ARG A 251 1.57 -28.49 -2.14
C ARG A 251 2.81 -27.62 -2.32
N VAL A 252 3.29 -27.01 -1.23
CA VAL A 252 4.53 -26.21 -1.23
C VAL A 252 5.73 -27.08 -1.63
N ASN A 253 5.81 -28.32 -1.15
CA ASN A 253 6.88 -29.23 -1.53
C ASN A 253 6.84 -29.61 -3.02
N GLN A 254 5.66 -29.75 -3.61
CA GLN A 254 5.53 -29.96 -5.05
C GLN A 254 6.02 -28.74 -5.85
N LEU A 255 5.62 -27.54 -5.44
CA LEU A 255 6.12 -26.30 -6.05
C LEU A 255 7.64 -26.16 -5.89
N ASN A 256 8.19 -26.48 -4.73
CA ASN A 256 9.64 -26.46 -4.50
C ASN A 256 10.38 -27.41 -5.44
N ARG A 257 9.88 -28.65 -5.59
CA ARG A 257 10.46 -29.62 -6.53
C ARG A 257 10.43 -29.09 -7.96
N HIS A 258 9.31 -28.50 -8.37
CA HIS A 258 9.18 -27.90 -9.69
C HIS A 258 10.16 -26.75 -9.92
N LEU A 259 10.32 -25.85 -8.95
CA LEU A 259 11.29 -24.75 -9.01
C LEU A 259 12.74 -25.23 -8.97
N GLU A 260 13.05 -26.26 -8.18
CA GLU A 260 14.37 -26.90 -8.14
C GLU A 260 14.71 -27.60 -9.46
N LEU A 261 13.72 -28.14 -10.15
CA LEU A 261 13.91 -28.65 -11.50
C LEU A 261 14.21 -27.49 -12.45
N LEU A 262 13.35 -26.47 -12.53
CA LEU A 262 13.53 -25.35 -13.47
C LEU A 262 14.84 -24.57 -13.27
N PHE A 263 15.23 -24.32 -12.03
CA PHE A 263 16.33 -23.41 -11.69
C PHE A 263 17.54 -24.10 -11.05
N GLY A 264 17.49 -25.41 -10.82
CA GLY A 264 18.52 -26.17 -10.13
C GLY A 264 18.31 -26.23 -8.60
N LYS A 265 18.86 -27.28 -7.99
CA LYS A 265 18.77 -27.54 -6.55
C LYS A 265 19.82 -26.75 -5.78
N ARG A 266 19.43 -26.17 -4.63
CA ARG A 266 20.32 -25.45 -3.70
C ARG A 266 20.33 -26.14 -2.33
N LYS A 267 21.15 -25.62 -1.40
CA LYS A 267 21.20 -26.08 0.00
C LYS A 267 19.87 -25.88 0.74
N THR A 268 19.16 -24.79 0.47
CA THR A 268 17.84 -24.52 1.04
C THR A 268 16.77 -24.54 -0.04
N PRO A 269 15.53 -24.98 0.23
CA PRO A 269 14.44 -24.89 -0.73
C PRO A 269 14.04 -23.41 -0.97
N PRO A 270 13.37 -23.11 -2.10
CA PRO A 270 12.94 -21.75 -2.42
C PRO A 270 11.84 -21.25 -1.49
N ILE A 271 10.98 -22.13 -0.99
CA ILE A 271 9.93 -21.82 -0.01
C ILE A 271 10.06 -22.79 1.17
N PHE A 272 10.05 -22.29 2.40
CA PHE A 272 10.16 -23.13 3.60
C PHE A 272 9.23 -22.65 4.71
N PHE A 273 8.95 -23.55 5.67
CA PHE A 273 8.17 -23.21 6.85
C PHE A 273 9.09 -22.88 8.02
N ASP A 274 8.99 -21.67 8.55
CA ASP A 274 9.61 -21.30 9.82
C ASP A 274 8.71 -21.68 10.99
N LYS A 275 9.21 -22.60 11.82
CA LYS A 275 8.49 -23.11 12.99
C LYS A 275 8.37 -22.07 14.10
N ASN A 276 9.31 -21.13 14.20
CA ASN A 276 9.33 -20.14 15.27
C ASN A 276 8.23 -19.10 15.08
N SER A 277 8.11 -18.58 13.86
CA SER A 277 7.08 -17.61 13.48
C SER A 277 5.77 -18.26 12.98
N GLN A 278 5.74 -19.59 12.82
CA GLN A 278 4.62 -20.34 12.22
C GLN A 278 4.24 -19.80 10.83
N THR A 279 5.25 -19.57 9.99
CA THR A 279 5.09 -18.81 8.73
C THR A 279 5.75 -19.54 7.57
N TRP A 280 5.09 -19.58 6.41
CA TRP A 280 5.70 -19.99 5.14
C TRP A 280 6.44 -18.79 4.54
N ILE A 281 7.73 -18.95 4.26
CA ILE A 281 8.62 -17.90 3.76
C ILE A 281 9.12 -18.27 2.37
N SER A 282 8.94 -17.38 1.40
CA SER A 282 9.48 -17.49 0.03
C SER A 282 10.78 -16.70 -0.10
N LYS A 283 11.90 -17.40 -0.36
CA LYS A 283 13.19 -16.79 -0.73
C LYS A 283 13.22 -16.31 -2.17
N ILE A 284 12.59 -17.07 -3.06
CA ILE A 284 12.42 -16.67 -4.45
C ILE A 284 11.46 -15.49 -4.54
N ASN A 285 11.78 -14.53 -5.40
CA ASN A 285 10.98 -13.32 -5.55
C ASN A 285 9.90 -13.51 -6.62
N ILE A 286 8.64 -13.63 -6.20
CA ILE A 286 7.52 -13.82 -7.14
C ILE A 286 6.74 -12.50 -7.20
N ILE A 287 6.66 -11.92 -8.38
CA ILE A 287 6.05 -10.61 -8.63
C ILE A 287 4.83 -10.82 -9.51
N ASP A 288 3.64 -10.57 -8.98
CA ASP A 288 2.43 -10.62 -9.79
C ASP A 288 2.11 -9.27 -10.45
N ARG A 289 2.18 -9.24 -11.78
CA ARG A 289 1.74 -8.15 -12.66
C ARG A 289 0.54 -8.53 -13.54
N SER A 290 -0.14 -9.65 -13.26
CA SER A 290 -1.24 -10.17 -14.09
C SER A 290 -2.42 -9.20 -14.26
N SER A 291 -2.76 -8.41 -13.23
CA SER A 291 -3.77 -7.35 -13.31
C SER A 291 -3.10 -5.98 -13.38
N THR A 292 -3.18 -5.32 -14.52
CA THR A 292 -2.66 -3.96 -14.70
C THR A 292 -3.41 -2.98 -13.81
N GLU A 293 -4.74 -3.07 -13.72
CA GLU A 293 -5.57 -2.17 -12.91
C GLU A 293 -5.26 -2.24 -11.42
N ARG A 294 -5.20 -3.46 -10.83
CA ARG A 294 -4.90 -3.61 -9.40
C ARG A 294 -3.49 -3.13 -9.06
N ASN A 295 -2.52 -3.40 -9.94
CA ASN A 295 -1.15 -2.93 -9.75
C ASN A 295 -1.02 -1.42 -9.89
N ASN A 296 -1.76 -0.83 -10.83
CA ASN A 296 -1.84 0.61 -10.97
C ASN A 296 -2.40 1.25 -9.69
N ILE A 297 -3.51 0.76 -9.14
CA ILE A 297 -4.06 1.29 -7.88
C ILE A 297 -3.06 1.13 -6.73
N ARG A 298 -2.42 -0.04 -6.59
CA ARG A 298 -1.40 -0.26 -5.54
C ARG A 298 -0.21 0.67 -5.66
N GLN A 299 0.26 0.92 -6.89
CA GLN A 299 1.32 1.88 -7.18
C GLN A 299 0.86 3.31 -6.87
N CYS A 300 -0.36 3.68 -7.26
CA CYS A 300 -0.94 4.99 -7.00
C CYS A 300 -1.04 5.27 -5.50
N LEU A 301 -1.51 4.29 -4.71
CA LEU A 301 -1.52 4.38 -3.25
C LEU A 301 -0.11 4.59 -2.68
N GLY A 302 0.90 3.89 -3.22
CA GLY A 302 2.29 4.05 -2.81
C GLY A 302 2.88 5.42 -3.13
N VAL A 303 2.57 5.98 -4.30
CA VAL A 303 2.97 7.35 -4.69
C VAL A 303 2.23 8.38 -3.84
N PHE A 304 0.92 8.23 -3.68
CA PHE A 304 0.08 9.10 -2.87
C PHE A 304 0.59 9.17 -1.42
N LYS A 305 0.96 8.03 -0.83
CA LYS A 305 1.59 7.96 0.50
C LYS A 305 2.86 8.81 0.60
N LYS A 306 3.73 8.77 -0.43
CA LYS A 306 4.94 9.61 -0.48
C LYS A 306 4.61 11.10 -0.57
N ILE A 307 3.60 11.47 -1.36
CA ILE A 307 3.14 12.86 -1.49
C ILE A 307 2.65 13.37 -0.13
N VAL A 308 1.81 12.60 0.56
CA VAL A 308 1.30 12.99 1.88
C VAL A 308 2.43 13.11 2.91
N ASN A 309 3.36 12.13 2.95
CA ASN A 309 4.49 12.19 3.87
C ASN A 309 5.43 13.37 3.58
N SER A 310 5.61 13.74 2.31
CA SER A 310 6.34 14.95 1.91
C SER A 310 5.65 16.22 2.41
N TYR A 311 4.32 16.30 2.30
CA TYR A 311 3.53 17.45 2.74
C TYR A 311 3.53 17.64 4.26
N VAL A 312 3.51 16.53 5.00
CA VAL A 312 3.32 16.51 6.45
C VAL A 312 4.67 16.49 7.21
N GLY A 313 5.76 16.12 6.55
CA GLY A 313 7.11 16.13 7.11
C GLY A 313 7.44 14.97 8.05
N HIS A 314 6.57 13.96 8.16
CA HIS A 314 6.78 12.73 8.93
C HIS A 314 6.00 11.56 8.31
N ASN A 315 6.30 10.32 8.72
CA ASN A 315 5.56 9.12 8.30
C ASN A 315 4.16 9.09 8.95
N ALA A 316 3.24 9.86 8.38
CA ALA A 316 1.89 10.03 8.91
C ALA A 316 0.93 8.93 8.47
N ILE A 317 1.17 8.35 7.29
CA ILE A 317 0.36 7.27 6.70
C ILE A 317 1.26 6.08 6.46
#